data_AF-A0A1Y5GUR5-F1
#
_entry.id   AF-A0A1Y5GUR5-F1
#
_cell.length_a   1.000
_cell.length_b   1.000
_cell.length_c   1.000
_cell.angle_alpha   90.00
_cell.angle_beta   90.00
_cell.angle_gamma   90.00
#
_symmetry.space_group_name_H-M   'P 1'
#
loop_
_entity.id
_entity.type
_entity.pdbx_description
1 polymer ?
#
loop_
_entity_poly.entity_id
_entity_poly.type
_entity_poly.pdbx_seq_one_letter_code
_entity_poly.pdbx_strand_id
1 'polypeptide(L)'
;MSILSILFSKWALGYINVHTTRGDGYYGWQEHAPYDGIIVTAVTDTIPPPLVAQLKNNGRMIIPIGSPNMPQNLVLLKKIITERHRRYRFYPFGLCL
;
A
#
# COMPACT_ATOMS: atom_id res chain seq x y z
N MET A 1 -1.84 20.70 -7.93
CA MET A 1 -0.57 20.95 -7.21
C MET A 1 0.32 19.71 -7.38
N SER A 2 0.61 19.31 -8.62
CA SER A 2 1.77 19.66 -9.47
C SER A 2 3.03 18.90 -9.08
N ILE A 3 3.18 17.71 -9.68
CA ILE A 3 4.32 16.76 -9.61
C ILE A 3 5.69 17.46 -9.59
N LEU A 4 5.81 18.60 -10.29
CA LEU A 4 7.02 19.42 -10.37
C LEU A 4 7.56 19.89 -9.00
N SER A 5 6.69 20.22 -8.04
CA SER A 5 7.13 20.67 -6.70
C SER A 5 7.72 19.53 -5.87
N ILE A 6 7.15 18.33 -5.98
CA ILE A 6 7.65 17.13 -5.31
C ILE A 6 9.02 16.75 -5.88
N LEU A 7 9.18 16.83 -7.21
CA LEU A 7 10.47 16.56 -7.86
C LEU A 7 11.55 17.54 -7.41
N PHE A 8 11.29 18.85 -7.39
CA PHE A 8 12.28 19.85 -6.94
C PHE A 8 12.65 19.67 -5.46
N SER A 9 11.65 19.38 -4.60
CA SER A 9 11.86 19.10 -3.19
C SER A 9 12.68 17.83 -2.94
N LYS A 10 12.45 16.77 -3.73
CA LYS A 10 13.20 15.51 -3.62
C LYS A 10 14.71 15.74 -3.75
N TRP A 11 15.14 16.52 -4.74
CA TRP A 11 16.56 16.84 -4.97
C TRP A 11 17.13 17.78 -3.91
N ALA A 12 16.37 18.79 -3.50
CA ALA A 12 16.78 19.72 -2.45
C ALA A 12 16.93 19.04 -1.07
N LEU A 13 16.11 18.03 -0.78
CA LEU A 13 16.16 17.24 0.45
C LEU A 13 17.13 16.05 0.37
N GLY A 14 17.80 15.84 -0.77
CA GLY A 14 18.81 14.80 -0.94
C GLY A 14 18.27 13.36 -1.06
N TYR A 15 16.98 13.18 -1.32
CA TYR A 15 16.41 11.83 -1.50
C TYR A 15 16.78 11.26 -2.87
N ILE A 16 17.45 10.12 -2.91
CA ILE A 16 17.89 9.51 -4.18
C ILE A 16 17.02 8.32 -4.62
N ASN A 17 16.39 7.62 -3.68
CA ASN A 17 15.69 6.34 -3.89
C ASN A 17 14.16 6.44 -3.90
N VAL A 18 13.59 7.64 -4.05
CA VAL A 18 12.15 7.87 -4.06
C VAL A 18 11.63 8.04 -5.49
N HIS A 19 10.74 7.17 -5.95
CA HIS A 19 10.09 7.34 -7.25
C HIS A 19 8.63 7.71 -7.04
N THR A 20 8.13 8.66 -7.83
CA THR A 20 6.75 9.16 -7.73
C THR A 20 6.06 9.05 -9.08
N THR A 21 4.82 8.60 -9.07
CA THR A 21 3.96 8.60 -10.26
C THR A 21 2.62 9.25 -9.92
N ARG A 22 1.92 9.75 -10.93
CA ARG A 22 0.53 10.22 -10.79
C ARG A 22 -0.38 9.17 -11.39
N GLY A 23 -1.23 8.59 -10.57
CA GLY A 23 -2.22 7.61 -10.95
C GLY A 23 -3.19 7.36 -9.81
N ASP A 24 -4.11 6.44 -10.03
CA ASP A 24 -5.00 5.96 -8.99
C ASP A 24 -4.31 4.86 -8.18
N GLY A 25 -4.06 5.15 -6.90
CA GLY A 25 -3.40 4.24 -5.96
C GLY A 25 -4.14 2.92 -5.76
N TYR A 26 -5.44 2.83 -6.07
CA TYR A 26 -6.20 1.59 -6.01
C TYR A 26 -5.62 0.48 -6.91
N TYR A 27 -5.11 0.87 -8.09
CA TYR A 27 -4.49 -0.04 -9.05
C TYR A 27 -3.01 -0.29 -8.79
N GLY A 28 -2.39 0.44 -7.85
CA GLY A 28 -0.96 0.36 -7.56
C GLY A 28 -0.09 0.84 -8.72
N TRP A 29 1.14 0.30 -8.79
CA TRP A 29 2.10 0.63 -9.84
C TRP A 29 2.72 -0.66 -10.36
N GLN A 30 2.04 -1.25 -11.34
CA GLN A 30 2.31 -2.60 -11.82
C GLN A 30 3.71 -2.74 -12.44
N GLU A 31 4.23 -1.69 -13.09
CA GLU A 31 5.55 -1.67 -13.72
C GLU A 31 6.70 -1.88 -12.73
N HIS A 32 6.50 -1.52 -11.46
CA HIS A 32 7.49 -1.68 -10.39
C HIS A 32 7.16 -2.84 -9.43
N ALA A 33 6.09 -3.58 -9.70
CA ALA A 33 5.81 -4.81 -8.99
C ALA A 33 6.88 -5.87 -9.32
N PRO A 34 7.16 -6.83 -8.41
CA PRO A 34 6.45 -7.06 -7.16
C PRO A 34 7.09 -6.34 -5.95
N TYR A 35 6.27 -6.01 -4.95
CA TYR A 35 6.68 -5.28 -3.74
C TYR A 35 6.89 -6.21 -2.53
N ASP A 36 7.93 -5.95 -1.74
CA ASP A 36 8.12 -6.57 -0.42
C ASP A 36 7.11 -6.02 0.61
N GLY A 37 6.77 -4.75 0.48
CA GLY A 37 5.88 -4.02 1.37
C GLY A 37 5.02 -3.00 0.61
N ILE A 38 3.74 -2.91 0.93
CA ILE A 38 2.85 -1.84 0.46
C ILE A 38 2.25 -1.14 1.67
N ILE A 39 2.36 0.18 1.73
CA ILE A 39 1.70 1.00 2.75
C ILE A 39 0.69 1.86 2.02
N VAL A 40 -0.58 1.74 2.42
CA VAL A 40 -1.66 2.59 1.93
C VAL A 40 -1.99 3.59 3.03
N THR A 41 -2.00 4.87 2.69
CA THR A 41 -2.27 5.96 3.64
C THR A 41 -3.64 6.61 3.41
N ALA A 42 -4.50 5.96 2.62
CA ALA A 42 -5.87 6.37 2.37
C ALA A 42 -6.83 5.28 2.85
N VAL A 43 -7.98 5.68 3.40
CA VAL A 43 -9.02 4.76 3.83
C VAL A 43 -9.68 4.10 2.62
N THR A 44 -9.96 2.81 2.73
CA THR A 44 -10.75 2.05 1.75
C THR A 44 -11.71 1.12 2.46
N ASP A 45 -12.86 0.87 1.84
CA ASP A 45 -13.86 -0.05 2.40
C ASP A 45 -13.40 -1.51 2.34
N THR A 46 -12.56 -1.83 1.34
CA THR A 46 -12.06 -3.20 1.10
C THR A 46 -10.61 -3.19 0.66
N ILE A 47 -9.95 -4.34 0.81
CA ILE A 47 -8.54 -4.51 0.43
C ILE A 47 -8.45 -4.67 -1.09
N PRO A 48 -7.75 -3.76 -1.81
CA PRO A 48 -7.71 -3.79 -3.25
C PRO A 48 -7.01 -5.05 -3.80
N PRO A 49 -7.71 -5.89 -4.59
CA PRO A 49 -7.10 -7.06 -5.22
C PRO A 49 -5.85 -6.77 -6.07
N PRO A 50 -5.76 -5.64 -6.83
CA PRO A 50 -4.57 -5.30 -7.60
C PRO A 50 -3.31 -5.17 -6.73
N LEU A 51 -3.42 -4.50 -5.57
CA LEU A 51 -2.28 -4.33 -4.66
C LEU A 51 -1.82 -5.66 -4.05
N VAL A 52 -2.76 -6.55 -3.74
CA VAL A 52 -2.44 -7.89 -3.24
C VAL A 52 -1.75 -8.75 -4.32
N ALA A 53 -2.14 -8.60 -5.57
CA ALA A 53 -1.47 -9.26 -6.70
C ALA A 53 -0.01 -8.79 -6.83
N GLN A 54 0.23 -7.49 -6.64
CA GLN A 54 1.56 -6.87 -6.74
C GLN A 54 2.49 -7.16 -5.56
N LEU A 55 2.02 -7.75 -4.45
CA LEU A 55 2.90 -8.20 -3.36
C LEU A 55 3.73 -9.43 -3.74
N LYS A 56 4.99 -9.48 -3.31
CA LYS A 56 5.83 -10.69 -3.31
C LYS A 56 5.26 -11.77 -2.40
N ASN A 57 5.73 -13.01 -2.57
CA ASN A 57 5.50 -14.04 -1.55
C ASN A 57 6.13 -13.60 -0.22
N ASN A 58 5.45 -13.82 0.89
CA ASN A 58 5.79 -13.29 2.22
C ASN A 58 5.78 -11.75 2.34
N GLY A 59 5.39 -11.04 1.28
CA GLY A 59 5.21 -9.59 1.31
C GLY A 59 4.09 -9.16 2.26
N ARG A 60 4.19 -7.92 2.73
CA ARG A 60 3.28 -7.36 3.73
C ARG A 60 2.58 -6.12 3.19
N MET A 61 1.33 -5.92 3.59
CA MET A 61 0.61 -4.68 3.31
C MET A 61 0.03 -4.13 4.60
N ILE A 62 0.15 -2.83 4.79
CA ILE A 62 -0.51 -2.07 5.85
C ILE A 62 -1.53 -1.14 5.18
N ILE A 63 -2.80 -1.24 5.57
CA ILE A 63 -3.89 -0.48 4.95
C ILE A 63 -4.97 -0.14 5.98
N PRO A 64 -5.41 1.13 6.08
CA PRO A 64 -6.59 1.52 6.83
C PRO A 64 -7.85 1.00 6.14
N ILE A 65 -8.67 0.25 6.87
CA ILE A 65 -9.97 -0.25 6.42
C ILE A 65 -11.07 0.35 7.30
N GLY A 66 -12.07 0.96 6.67
CA GLY A 66 -13.19 1.60 7.35
C GLY A 66 -13.89 2.59 6.43
N SER A 67 -14.83 3.35 6.97
CA SER A 67 -15.50 4.42 6.25
C SER A 67 -14.88 5.79 6.58
N PRO A 68 -14.98 6.77 5.67
CA PRO A 68 -14.55 8.14 5.97
C PRO A 68 -15.25 8.69 7.21
N ASN A 69 -14.50 9.42 8.05
CA ASN A 69 -14.99 10.06 9.29
C ASN A 69 -15.50 9.10 10.39
N MET A 70 -15.23 7.80 10.25
CA MET A 70 -15.49 6.79 11.28
C MET A 70 -14.18 6.20 11.78
N PRO A 71 -14.17 5.57 12.97
CA PRO A 71 -13.09 4.70 13.40
C PRO A 71 -12.65 3.73 12.30
N GLN A 72 -11.37 3.76 11.95
CA GLN A 72 -10.80 2.87 10.94
C GLN A 72 -9.92 1.83 11.63
N ASN A 73 -9.90 0.60 11.12
CA ASN A 73 -8.94 -0.39 11.58
C ASN A 73 -7.72 -0.34 10.68
N LEU A 74 -6.54 -0.15 11.26
CA LEU A 74 -5.32 -0.39 10.50
C LEU A 74 -5.15 -1.91 10.35
N VAL A 75 -4.97 -2.42 9.14
CA VAL A 75 -4.88 -3.85 8.90
C VAL A 75 -3.49 -4.19 8.38
N LEU A 76 -2.82 -5.16 9.01
CA LEU A 76 -1.64 -5.81 8.43
C LEU A 76 -2.07 -7.09 7.72
N LEU A 77 -1.82 -7.14 6.42
CA LEU A 77 -1.98 -8.30 5.56
C LEU A 77 -0.60 -8.91 5.29
N LYS A 78 -0.47 -10.24 5.47
CA LYS A 78 0.69 -11.01 5.00
C LYS A 78 0.29 -11.97 3.89
N LYS A 79 0.95 -11.88 2.72
CA LYS A 79 0.74 -12.80 1.59
C LYS A 79 1.54 -14.08 1.80
N ILE A 80 0.84 -15.20 1.96
CA ILE A 80 1.45 -16.53 2.13
C ILE A 80 1.04 -17.39 0.95
N ILE A 81 2.00 -17.74 0.09
CA ILE A 81 1.80 -18.73 -0.96
C ILE A 81 2.15 -20.08 -0.36
N THR A 82 1.14 -20.94 -0.21
CA THR A 82 1.33 -22.36 0.13
C THR A 82 1.05 -23.20 -1.11
N GLU A 83 1.71 -24.36 -1.28
CA GLU A 83 1.57 -25.26 -2.43
C GLU A 83 0.11 -25.63 -2.78
N ARG A 84 -0.78 -25.54 -1.79
CA ARG A 84 -2.21 -25.83 -1.93
C ARG A 84 -3.08 -24.61 -2.21
N HIS A 85 -2.79 -23.43 -1.63
CA HIS A 85 -3.68 -22.25 -1.65
C HIS A 85 -2.94 -20.93 -1.33
N ARG A 86 -3.42 -19.80 -1.88
CA ARG A 86 -3.02 -18.45 -1.43
C ARG A 86 -3.78 -18.11 -0.14
N ARG A 87 -3.06 -17.84 0.94
CA ARG A 87 -3.66 -17.45 2.23
C ARG A 87 -3.22 -16.04 2.61
N TYR A 88 -4.18 -15.24 3.05
CA TYR A 88 -3.95 -13.91 3.61
C TYR A 88 -4.22 -13.97 5.10
N ARG A 89 -3.28 -13.49 5.90
CA ARG A 89 -3.48 -13.36 7.35
C ARG A 89 -3.67 -11.90 7.68
N PHE A 90 -4.80 -11.61 8.30
CA PHE A 90 -5.21 -10.28 8.75
C PHE A 90 -4.89 -10.12 10.22
N TYR A 91 -4.25 -9.01 10.55
CA TYR A 91 -4.03 -8.60 11.93
C TYR A 91 -4.63 -7.20 12.11
N PRO A 92 -5.67 -7.04 12.95
CA PRO A 92 -6.15 -5.71 13.30
C PRO A 92 -5.09 -5.01 14.16
N PHE A 93 -4.63 -3.86 13.68
CA PHE A 93 -3.68 -2.95 14.31
C PHE A 93 -4.40 -1.72 14.86
N GLY A 94 -5.30 -1.90 15.83
CA GLY A 94 -5.96 -0.79 16.53
C GLY A 94 -6.77 0.18 15.65
N LEU A 95 -7.35 1.19 16.30
CA LEU A 95 -8.00 2.30 15.60
C LEU A 95 -6.94 3.23 14.98
N CYS A 96 -7.10 3.57 13.71
CA CYS A 96 -6.48 4.75 13.12
C CYS A 96 -7.33 5.96 13.55
N LEU A 97 -6.71 6.89 14.29
CA LEU A 97 -7.32 8.14 14.78
C LEU A 97 -7.17 9.27 13.75
#